data_AF-G5ARX2-F1
#
_entry.id   AF-G5ARX2-F1
#
_cell.length_a   1.000
_cell.length_b   1.000
_cell.length_c   1.000
_cell.angle_alpha   90.00
_cell.angle_beta   90.00
_cell.angle_gamma   90.00
#
_symmetry.space_group_name_H-M   'P 1'
#
loop_
_entity.id
_entity.type
_entity.pdbx_description
1 polymer ?
#
loop_
_entity_poly.entity_id
_entity_poly.type
_entity_poly.pdbx_seq_one_letter_code
_entity_poly.pdbx_strand_id
1 'polypeptide(L)'
;MESVKCKIGELEDESLNRVCQQQNKIKDLQKENGTLQTKCQHYKKKQMEHQQTIGSLQKDICQLTKEEEQPRAQRKGLLGHCSTTPNSEENQLKESKSKIDALLSEKLNLQKDLESRPTQHELRLYKQQVKKLEKVLKKYIKLQELISHIKIEDTKKKDELSKESHQQALVDQRYFQVLCSVNSIIHNPRALVIIYKQSKEGTQHFNKDFVQDCGFEHLVLIIEMWTDELTSLKDLCKSLKILSSDLVPWHDFKKQDKNEDVRVENLLFMVDAMLEEVENKEKDSNMPNFQTFQAIVFHFQKLFDVPSLNGVYPRMNEVYTRLGEMML
;
A
#
# COMPACT_ATOMS: atom_id res chain seq x y z
N MET A 1 15.48 -28.44 -46.17
CA MET A 1 15.51 -28.83 -44.73
C MET A 1 16.21 -27.74 -43.91
N GLU A 2 17.23 -27.11 -44.48
CA GLU A 2 18.06 -26.01 -43.96
C GLU A 2 17.29 -24.87 -43.30
N SER A 3 16.23 -24.35 -43.94
CA SER A 3 15.45 -23.22 -43.38
C SER A 3 14.89 -23.50 -41.99
N VAL A 4 14.47 -24.74 -41.71
CA VAL A 4 13.98 -25.15 -40.38
C VAL A 4 15.14 -25.22 -39.38
N LYS A 5 16.31 -25.72 -39.79
CA LYS A 5 17.53 -25.71 -38.94
C LYS A 5 17.98 -24.30 -38.58
N CYS A 6 17.99 -23.37 -39.54
CA CYS A 6 18.29 -21.96 -39.27
C CYS A 6 17.30 -21.36 -38.26
N LYS A 7 15.99 -21.61 -38.43
CA LYS A 7 14.97 -21.07 -37.53
C LYS A 7 15.06 -21.65 -36.10
N ILE A 8 15.45 -22.91 -35.97
CA ILE A 8 15.73 -23.53 -34.66
C ILE A 8 16.94 -22.85 -34.01
N GLY A 9 18.05 -22.67 -34.73
CA GLY A 9 19.24 -21.98 -34.21
C GLY A 9 18.95 -20.53 -33.76
N GLU A 10 18.18 -19.77 -34.54
CA GLU A 10 17.74 -18.42 -34.15
C GLU A 10 16.94 -18.42 -32.83
N LEU A 11 16.05 -19.40 -32.62
CA LEU A 11 15.26 -19.53 -31.40
C LEU A 11 16.10 -19.99 -30.20
N GLU A 12 17.09 -20.84 -30.44
CA GLU A 12 18.08 -21.27 -29.44
C GLU A 12 18.93 -20.09 -28.97
N ASP A 13 19.51 -19.30 -29.89
CA ASP A 13 20.29 -18.10 -29.57
C ASP A 13 19.46 -17.04 -28.84
N GLU A 14 18.22 -16.79 -29.27
CA GLU A 14 17.32 -15.84 -28.61
C GLU A 14 16.92 -16.33 -27.20
N SER A 15 16.73 -17.63 -27.01
CA SER A 15 16.53 -18.26 -25.70
C SER A 15 17.76 -18.07 -24.80
N LEU A 16 18.95 -18.30 -25.33
CA LEU A 16 20.23 -18.17 -24.62
C LEU A 16 20.49 -16.73 -24.20
N ASN A 17 20.16 -15.76 -25.06
CA ASN A 17 20.24 -14.33 -24.76
C ASN A 17 19.25 -13.91 -23.64
N ARG A 18 17.99 -14.38 -23.69
CA ARG A 18 17.01 -14.17 -22.61
C ARG A 18 17.49 -14.73 -21.27
N VAL A 19 18.09 -15.93 -21.26
CA VAL A 19 18.67 -16.53 -20.05
C VAL A 19 19.86 -15.70 -19.54
N CYS A 20 20.73 -15.22 -20.42
CA CYS A 20 21.85 -14.35 -20.05
C CYS A 20 21.36 -13.03 -19.42
N GLN A 21 20.34 -12.40 -20.02
CA GLN A 21 19.73 -11.18 -19.50
C GLN A 21 19.11 -11.38 -18.10
N GLN A 22 18.37 -12.48 -17.90
CA GLN A 22 17.82 -12.82 -16.58
C GLN A 22 18.93 -13.09 -15.55
N GLN A 23 19.99 -13.82 -15.92
CA GLN A 23 21.12 -14.10 -15.03
C GLN A 23 21.84 -12.83 -14.57
N ASN A 24 22.03 -11.86 -15.46
CA ASN A 24 22.59 -10.55 -15.11
C ASN A 24 21.69 -9.79 -14.13
N LYS A 25 20.37 -9.76 -14.38
CA LYS A 25 19.40 -9.11 -13.49
C LYS A 25 19.35 -9.75 -12.10
N ILE A 26 19.50 -11.09 -12.00
CA ILE A 26 19.62 -11.80 -10.72
C ILE A 26 20.91 -11.39 -9.99
N LYS A 27 22.04 -11.29 -10.70
CA LYS A 27 23.33 -10.89 -10.14
C LYS A 27 23.31 -9.46 -9.57
N ASP A 28 22.64 -8.54 -10.26
CA ASP A 28 22.46 -7.15 -9.79
C ASP A 28 21.58 -7.10 -8.52
N LEU A 29 20.45 -7.83 -8.51
CA LEU A 29 19.59 -7.94 -7.33
C LEU A 29 20.30 -8.58 -6.12
N GLN A 30 21.18 -9.56 -6.36
CA GLN A 30 22.01 -10.15 -5.30
C GLN A 30 22.99 -9.13 -4.71
N LYS A 31 23.60 -8.29 -5.55
CA LYS A 31 24.51 -7.20 -5.12
C LYS A 31 23.76 -6.11 -4.33
N GLU A 32 22.57 -5.73 -4.79
CA GLU A 32 21.71 -4.77 -4.09
C GLU A 32 21.25 -5.32 -2.73
N ASN A 33 20.80 -6.57 -2.67
CA ASN A 33 20.42 -7.23 -1.43
C ASN A 33 21.57 -7.28 -0.41
N GLY A 34 22.80 -7.60 -0.84
CA GLY A 34 23.98 -7.52 0.02
C GLY A 34 24.22 -6.10 0.56
N THR A 35 24.09 -5.08 -0.29
CA THR A 35 24.23 -3.67 0.09
C THR A 35 23.16 -3.24 1.12
N LEU A 36 21.91 -3.67 0.93
CA LEU A 36 20.81 -3.43 1.87
C LEU A 36 21.02 -4.17 3.20
N GLN A 37 21.54 -5.40 3.17
CA GLN A 37 21.87 -6.17 4.38
C GLN A 37 22.92 -5.46 5.23
N THR A 38 23.98 -4.90 4.63
CA THR A 38 24.98 -4.07 5.33
C THR A 38 24.34 -2.81 5.92
N LYS A 39 23.47 -2.11 5.17
CA LYS A 39 22.73 -0.94 5.70
C LYS A 39 21.86 -1.31 6.91
N CYS A 40 21.13 -2.41 6.87
CA CYS A 40 20.34 -2.90 8.01
C CYS A 40 21.19 -3.20 9.25
N GLN A 41 22.36 -3.84 9.08
CA GLN A 41 23.30 -4.07 10.18
C GLN A 41 23.83 -2.75 10.77
N HIS A 42 24.18 -1.79 9.93
CA HIS A 42 24.61 -0.45 10.34
C HIS A 42 23.53 0.28 11.17
N TYR A 43 22.29 0.34 10.67
CA TYR A 43 21.19 0.99 11.41
C TYR A 43 20.89 0.30 12.75
N LYS A 44 20.96 -1.04 12.80
CA LYS A 44 20.82 -1.79 14.05
C LYS A 44 21.93 -1.45 15.06
N LYS A 45 23.19 -1.30 14.61
CA LYS A 45 24.30 -0.86 15.47
C LYS A 45 24.07 0.56 16.00
N LYS A 46 23.72 1.50 15.12
CA LYS A 46 23.44 2.90 15.50
C LYS A 46 22.26 3.02 16.49
N GLN A 47 21.24 2.17 16.34
CA GLN A 47 20.14 2.10 17.31
C GLN A 47 20.61 1.66 18.71
N MET A 48 21.51 0.67 18.80
CA MET A 48 22.08 0.23 20.08
C MET A 48 22.95 1.31 20.74
N GLU A 49 23.73 2.04 19.94
CA GLU A 49 24.54 3.18 20.40
C GLU A 49 23.65 4.28 21.01
N HIS A 50 22.60 4.70 20.31
CA HIS A 50 21.63 5.67 20.85
C HIS A 50 20.93 5.16 22.12
N GLN A 51 20.58 3.88 22.19
CA GLN A 51 19.98 3.30 23.39
C GLN A 51 20.93 3.32 24.60
N GLN A 52 22.24 3.14 24.38
CA GLN A 52 23.26 3.32 25.43
C GLN A 52 23.39 4.78 25.87
N THR A 53 23.43 5.74 24.92
CA THR A 53 23.52 7.17 25.25
C THR A 53 22.30 7.66 26.04
N ILE A 54 21.09 7.21 25.67
CA ILE A 54 19.88 7.51 26.45
C ILE A 54 20.00 6.94 27.87
N GLY A 55 20.51 5.71 28.01
CA GLY A 55 20.73 5.08 29.31
C GLY A 55 21.75 5.81 30.20
N SER A 56 22.84 6.35 29.63
CA SER A 56 23.79 7.16 30.40
C SER A 56 23.18 8.50 30.80
N LEU A 57 22.54 9.22 29.88
CA LEU A 57 21.89 10.52 30.18
C LEU A 57 20.78 10.38 31.24
N GLN A 58 19.99 9.31 31.19
CA GLN A 58 18.99 9.02 32.23
C GLN A 58 19.63 8.78 33.60
N LYS A 59 20.80 8.13 33.65
CA LYS A 59 21.55 7.93 34.90
C LYS A 59 22.11 9.25 35.44
N ASP A 60 22.66 10.10 34.57
CA ASP A 60 23.22 11.39 34.94
C ASP A 60 22.13 12.33 35.48
N ILE A 61 20.96 12.39 34.82
CA ILE A 61 19.78 13.10 35.32
C ILE A 61 19.37 12.59 36.71
N CYS A 62 19.27 11.26 36.89
CA CYS A 62 18.92 10.66 38.18
C CYS A 62 19.94 10.95 39.29
N GLN A 63 21.20 11.25 38.95
CA GLN A 63 22.22 11.64 39.90
C GLN A 63 22.13 13.14 40.23
N LEU A 64 22.00 14.00 39.22
CA LEU A 64 21.80 15.44 39.39
C LEU A 64 20.56 15.77 40.22
N THR A 65 19.44 15.06 40.02
CA THR A 65 18.23 15.25 40.85
C THR A 65 18.49 14.95 42.33
N LYS A 66 19.30 13.93 42.65
CA LYS A 66 19.67 13.60 44.05
C LYS A 66 20.60 14.64 44.64
N GLU A 67 21.57 15.11 43.85
CA GLU A 67 22.49 16.19 44.23
C GLU A 67 21.76 17.55 44.39
N GLU A 68 20.59 17.74 43.76
CA GLU A 68 19.75 18.94 43.96
C GLU A 68 18.81 18.85 45.18
N GLU A 69 18.34 17.65 45.56
CA GLU A 69 17.53 17.47 46.77
C GLU A 69 18.34 17.59 48.06
N GLN A 70 19.58 17.12 48.07
CA GLN A 70 20.48 17.15 49.24
C GLN A 70 20.68 18.58 49.84
N PRO A 71 20.94 19.65 49.05
CA PRO A 71 21.02 21.03 49.57
C PRO A 71 19.66 21.68 49.87
N ARG A 72 18.53 21.19 49.33
CA ARG A 72 17.19 21.72 49.67
C ARG A 72 16.79 21.40 51.12
N ALA A 73 17.34 20.34 51.72
CA ALA A 73 17.17 20.04 53.14
C ALA A 73 17.96 21.00 54.06
N GLN A 74 19.14 21.47 53.63
CA GLN A 74 20.00 22.35 54.44
C GLN A 74 19.68 23.86 54.25
N ARG A 75 19.13 24.26 53.10
CA ARG A 75 18.77 25.67 52.81
C ARG A 75 17.61 26.24 53.65
N LYS A 76 16.96 25.46 54.53
CA LYS A 76 15.99 25.98 55.51
C LYS A 76 16.62 26.55 56.79
N GLY A 77 17.94 26.44 56.98
CA GLY A 77 18.62 26.81 58.22
C GLY A 77 19.29 28.19 58.28
N LEU A 78 19.59 28.83 57.15
CA LEU A 78 20.50 30.00 57.09
C LEU A 78 19.95 31.16 56.27
N LEU A 79 19.01 31.90 56.86
CA LEU A 79 18.71 33.28 56.50
C LEU A 79 19.59 34.21 57.36
N GLY A 80 20.83 34.43 56.93
CA GLY A 80 21.75 35.34 57.63
C GLY A 80 23.16 35.36 57.03
N HIS A 81 23.56 36.53 56.51
CA HIS A 81 24.90 36.87 55.97
C HIS A 81 25.24 36.12 54.65
N CYS A 82 25.48 36.78 53.50
CA CYS A 82 26.49 37.81 53.25
C CYS A 82 26.25 38.54 51.91
N SER A 83 26.95 39.67 51.70
CA SER A 83 26.95 40.46 50.47
C SER A 83 28.18 40.16 49.58
N THR A 84 27.99 39.49 48.45
CA THR A 84 28.99 39.18 47.36
C THR A 84 28.26 38.47 46.19
N THR A 85 28.52 38.64 44.87
CA THR A 85 29.38 39.56 44.08
C THR A 85 28.82 39.69 42.63
N PRO A 86 28.75 40.87 41.98
CA PRO A 86 27.96 41.06 40.73
C PRO A 86 28.40 40.18 39.54
N ASN A 87 29.71 40.00 39.34
CA ASN A 87 30.26 39.40 38.13
C ASN A 87 29.98 37.88 38.01
N SER A 88 29.51 37.23 39.08
CA SER A 88 29.14 35.80 39.03
C SER A 88 27.73 35.59 38.48
N GLU A 89 26.81 36.50 38.78
CA GLU A 89 25.40 36.39 38.43
C GLU A 89 25.18 36.66 36.93
N GLU A 90 25.89 37.66 36.37
CA GLU A 90 25.84 37.95 34.93
C GLU A 90 26.38 36.79 34.08
N ASN A 91 27.46 36.14 34.52
CA ASN A 91 28.02 34.97 33.84
C ASN A 91 27.07 33.77 33.90
N GLN A 92 26.45 33.50 35.06
CA GLN A 92 25.42 32.45 35.18
C GLN A 92 24.18 32.75 34.31
N LEU A 93 23.77 34.03 34.19
CA LEU A 93 22.66 34.42 33.33
C LEU A 93 23.00 34.26 31.83
N LYS A 94 24.26 34.48 31.45
CA LYS A 94 24.76 34.28 30.09
C LYS A 94 24.89 32.79 29.73
N GLU A 95 25.38 31.97 30.65
CA GLU A 95 25.49 30.52 30.51
C GLU A 95 24.10 29.85 30.42
N SER A 96 23.16 30.24 31.29
CA SER A 96 21.78 29.73 31.25
C SER A 96 21.04 30.11 29.97
N LYS A 97 21.20 31.34 29.46
CA LYS A 97 20.68 31.73 28.13
C LYS A 97 21.25 30.86 27.01
N SER A 98 22.57 30.68 26.97
CA SER A 98 23.24 29.83 25.98
C SER A 98 22.74 28.38 26.02
N LYS A 99 22.41 27.88 27.22
CA LYS A 99 21.86 26.53 27.45
C LYS A 99 20.39 26.42 27.00
N ILE A 100 19.59 27.48 27.17
CA ILE A 100 18.22 27.56 26.65
C ILE A 100 18.23 27.53 25.11
N ASP A 101 19.09 28.32 24.47
CA ASP A 101 19.19 28.37 23.02
C ASP A 101 19.61 27.01 22.42
N ALA A 102 20.56 26.33 23.07
CA ALA A 102 20.96 24.97 22.72
C ALA A 102 19.78 23.99 22.81
N LEU A 103 19.05 23.98 23.92
CA LEU A 103 17.87 23.10 24.13
C LEU A 103 16.73 23.41 23.16
N LEU A 104 16.52 24.67 22.77
CA LEU A 104 15.54 25.04 21.74
C LEU A 104 15.94 24.51 20.37
N SER A 105 17.23 24.57 20.02
CA SER A 105 17.75 23.98 18.77
C SER A 105 17.63 22.45 18.75
N GLU A 106 17.86 21.79 19.89
CA GLU A 106 17.70 20.35 20.05
C GLU A 106 16.23 19.93 19.93
N LYS A 107 15.31 20.64 20.61
CA LYS A 107 13.86 20.45 20.46
C LYS A 107 13.42 20.53 18.99
N LEU A 108 13.88 21.55 18.26
CA LEU A 108 13.54 21.73 16.85
C LEU A 108 14.04 20.57 15.97
N ASN A 109 15.23 20.05 16.23
CA ASN A 109 15.77 18.90 15.52
C ASN A 109 15.04 17.60 15.88
N LEU A 110 14.75 17.36 17.16
CA LEU A 110 13.95 16.21 17.60
C LEU A 110 12.53 16.23 17.01
N GLN A 111 11.93 17.40 16.85
CA GLN A 111 10.63 17.55 16.21
C GLN A 111 10.67 17.17 14.71
N LYS A 112 11.71 17.61 13.98
CA LYS A 112 11.93 17.18 12.58
C LYS A 112 12.18 15.68 12.46
N ASP A 113 12.96 15.10 13.37
CA ASP A 113 13.22 13.66 13.41
C ASP A 113 11.92 12.86 13.67
N LEU A 114 11.04 13.36 14.54
CA LEU A 114 9.71 12.79 14.78
C LEU A 114 8.80 12.87 13.54
N GLU A 115 8.76 14.02 12.87
CA GLU A 115 7.98 14.21 11.62
C GLU A 115 8.52 13.34 10.47
N SER A 116 9.83 13.07 10.42
CA SER A 116 10.45 12.20 9.41
C SER A 116 10.24 10.70 9.65
N ARG A 117 9.71 10.31 10.81
CA ARG A 117 9.67 8.91 11.24
C ARG A 117 8.50 8.17 10.57
N PRO A 118 8.75 7.04 9.86
CA PRO A 118 7.67 6.22 9.32
C PRO A 118 6.71 5.80 10.43
N THR A 119 5.43 6.04 10.19
CA THR A 119 4.35 5.72 11.11
C THR A 119 4.29 4.21 11.38
N GLN A 120 3.71 3.82 12.51
CA GLN A 120 3.51 2.39 12.82
C GLN A 120 2.66 1.69 11.75
N HIS A 121 1.78 2.43 11.06
CA HIS A 121 0.99 1.94 9.94
C HIS A 121 1.85 1.63 8.71
N GLU A 122 2.69 2.58 8.26
CA GLU A 122 3.62 2.37 7.14
C GLU A 122 4.59 1.21 7.41
N LEU A 123 5.09 1.09 8.64
CA LEU A 123 5.95 -0.04 9.03
C LEU A 123 5.22 -1.39 8.93
N ARG A 124 3.92 -1.45 9.23
CA ARG A 124 3.09 -2.66 9.03
C ARG A 124 2.91 -2.95 7.54
N LEU A 125 2.65 -1.93 6.71
CA LEU A 125 2.53 -2.06 5.25
C LEU A 125 3.83 -2.58 4.61
N TYR A 126 4.98 -1.98 4.92
CA TYR A 126 6.28 -2.44 4.44
C TYR A 126 6.57 -3.89 4.89
N LYS A 127 6.28 -4.24 6.14
CA LYS A 127 6.40 -5.62 6.65
C LYS A 127 5.49 -6.61 5.90
N GLN A 128 4.31 -6.18 5.46
CA GLN A 128 3.40 -7.01 4.66
C GLN A 128 3.88 -7.13 3.20
N GLN A 129 4.43 -6.07 2.61
CA GLN A 129 5.03 -6.11 1.27
C GLN A 129 6.25 -7.04 1.24
N VAL A 130 7.16 -6.94 2.22
CA VAL A 130 8.31 -7.86 2.36
C VAL A 130 7.84 -9.32 2.43
N LYS A 131 6.83 -9.63 3.25
CA LYS A 131 6.23 -10.98 3.30
C LYS A 131 5.60 -11.46 1.98
N LYS A 132 5.09 -10.55 1.14
CA LYS A 132 4.60 -10.89 -0.21
C LYS A 132 5.79 -11.24 -1.13
N LEU A 133 6.85 -10.43 -1.11
CA LEU A 133 8.07 -10.66 -1.88
C LEU A 133 8.78 -11.97 -1.49
N GLU A 134 8.92 -12.24 -0.18
CA GLU A 134 9.46 -13.51 0.34
C GLU A 134 8.70 -14.74 -0.17
N LYS A 135 7.36 -14.66 -0.23
CA LYS A 135 6.52 -15.75 -0.79
C LYS A 135 6.74 -15.95 -2.29
N VAL A 136 6.90 -14.86 -3.06
CA VAL A 136 7.20 -14.94 -4.50
C VAL A 136 8.59 -15.53 -4.73
N LEU A 137 9.60 -15.06 -4.01
CA LEU A 137 10.97 -15.58 -4.08
C LEU A 137 11.03 -17.08 -3.73
N LYS A 138 10.31 -17.53 -2.70
CA LYS A 138 10.22 -18.95 -2.33
C LYS A 138 9.52 -19.81 -3.39
N LYS A 139 8.58 -19.26 -4.16
CA LYS A 139 7.99 -19.97 -5.32
C LYS A 139 8.98 -20.05 -6.48
N TYR A 140 9.71 -18.97 -6.76
CA TYR A 140 10.71 -18.92 -7.83
C TYR A 140 11.84 -19.95 -7.61
N ILE A 141 12.39 -20.03 -6.40
CA ILE A 141 13.44 -21.01 -6.05
C ILE A 141 12.97 -22.45 -6.30
N LYS A 142 11.74 -22.80 -5.88
CA LYS A 142 11.14 -24.12 -6.12
C LYS A 142 10.96 -24.46 -7.60
N LEU A 143 10.60 -23.47 -8.43
CA LEU A 143 10.51 -23.65 -9.88
C LEU A 143 11.90 -23.88 -10.50
N GLN A 144 12.92 -23.17 -10.00
CA GLN A 144 14.29 -23.32 -10.46
C GLN A 144 14.89 -24.70 -10.07
N GLU A 145 14.54 -25.24 -8.90
CA GLU A 145 14.85 -26.62 -8.50
C GLU A 145 14.20 -27.63 -9.45
N LEU A 146 12.89 -27.52 -9.72
CA LEU A 146 12.17 -28.41 -10.65
C LEU A 146 12.76 -28.40 -12.08
N ILE A 147 13.06 -27.21 -12.61
CA ILE A 147 13.70 -27.05 -13.94
C ILE A 147 15.10 -27.70 -13.96
N SER A 148 15.82 -27.67 -12.84
CA SER A 148 17.13 -28.31 -12.74
C SER A 148 17.02 -29.84 -12.73
N HIS A 149 15.98 -30.41 -12.11
CA HIS A 149 15.74 -31.86 -12.14
C HIS A 149 15.35 -32.36 -13.54
N ILE A 150 14.46 -31.66 -14.25
CA ILE A 150 14.05 -32.04 -15.62
C ILE A 150 15.27 -32.10 -16.56
N LYS A 151 16.15 -31.08 -16.51
CA LYS A 151 17.40 -31.03 -17.31
C LYS A 151 18.40 -32.14 -16.99
N ILE A 152 18.32 -32.77 -15.81
CA ILE A 152 19.17 -33.91 -15.44
C ILE A 152 18.55 -35.23 -15.95
N GLU A 153 17.22 -35.34 -15.95
CA GLU A 153 16.53 -36.57 -16.36
C GLU A 153 16.55 -36.79 -17.89
N ASP A 154 16.42 -35.72 -18.69
CA ASP A 154 16.52 -35.76 -20.16
C ASP A 154 17.88 -36.29 -20.68
N THR A 155 18.96 -36.18 -19.88
CA THR A 155 20.28 -36.67 -20.29
C THR A 155 20.46 -38.19 -20.17
N LYS A 156 19.47 -38.92 -19.61
CA LYS A 156 19.57 -40.38 -19.36
C LYS A 156 18.59 -41.27 -20.15
N LYS A 157 17.63 -40.71 -20.89
CA LYS A 157 16.61 -41.47 -21.64
C LYS A 157 16.62 -41.13 -23.14
N LYS A 158 17.72 -41.45 -23.83
CA LYS A 158 17.85 -41.15 -25.28
C LYS A 158 17.34 -42.25 -26.22
N ASP A 159 17.00 -43.44 -25.71
CA ASP A 159 16.76 -44.64 -26.55
C ASP A 159 15.30 -45.17 -26.60
N GLU A 160 14.31 -44.55 -25.92
CA GLU A 160 12.90 -45.03 -25.93
C GLU A 160 11.84 -44.01 -26.42
N LEU A 161 12.25 -42.86 -26.97
CA LEU A 161 11.37 -41.73 -27.31
C LEU A 161 10.37 -41.94 -28.48
N SER A 162 10.33 -43.11 -29.13
CA SER A 162 9.51 -43.31 -30.35
C SER A 162 8.02 -43.61 -30.09
N LYS A 163 7.64 -44.03 -28.88
CA LYS A 163 6.24 -44.41 -28.55
C LYS A 163 5.48 -43.35 -27.74
N GLU A 164 6.19 -42.58 -26.91
CA GLU A 164 5.60 -41.56 -26.02
C GLU A 164 5.11 -40.33 -26.79
N SER A 165 5.79 -39.98 -27.89
CA SER A 165 5.42 -38.87 -28.79
C SER A 165 3.98 -38.96 -29.34
N HIS A 166 3.46 -40.16 -29.61
CA HIS A 166 2.08 -40.33 -30.08
C HIS A 166 1.04 -40.09 -28.97
N GLN A 167 1.33 -40.44 -27.72
CA GLN A 167 0.44 -40.12 -26.60
C GLN A 167 0.47 -38.64 -26.27
N GLN A 168 1.65 -38.01 -26.31
CA GLN A 168 1.78 -36.56 -26.11
C GLN A 168 1.03 -35.77 -27.18
N ALA A 169 1.15 -36.13 -28.46
CA ALA A 169 0.42 -35.47 -29.55
C ALA A 169 -1.12 -35.57 -29.41
N LEU A 170 -1.63 -36.71 -28.92
CA LEU A 170 -3.06 -36.88 -28.63
C LEU A 170 -3.52 -36.04 -27.42
N VAL A 171 -2.67 -35.90 -26.40
CA VAL A 171 -2.93 -35.01 -25.24
C VAL A 171 -2.94 -33.56 -25.67
N ASP A 172 -1.99 -33.12 -26.49
CA ASP A 172 -1.89 -31.76 -27.01
C ASP A 172 -3.07 -31.43 -27.95
N GLN A 173 -3.52 -32.39 -28.77
CA GLN A 173 -4.74 -32.26 -29.57
C GLN A 173 -5.98 -32.06 -28.69
N ARG A 174 -6.09 -32.78 -27.56
CA ARG A 174 -7.20 -32.61 -26.60
C ARG A 174 -7.10 -31.30 -25.82
N TYR A 175 -5.89 -30.84 -25.47
CA TYR A 175 -5.69 -29.50 -24.90
C TYR A 175 -6.07 -28.40 -25.87
N PHE A 176 -5.67 -28.51 -27.15
CA PHE A 176 -6.08 -27.58 -28.19
C PHE A 176 -7.60 -27.58 -28.37
N GLN A 177 -8.24 -28.76 -28.38
CA GLN A 177 -9.69 -28.89 -28.43
C GLN A 177 -10.36 -28.22 -27.22
N VAL A 178 -9.85 -28.41 -25.99
CA VAL A 178 -10.35 -27.74 -24.77
C VAL A 178 -10.06 -26.24 -24.77
N LEU A 179 -8.95 -25.77 -25.33
CA LEU A 179 -8.68 -24.35 -25.50
C LEU A 179 -9.59 -23.72 -26.55
N CYS A 180 -9.95 -24.45 -27.61
CA CYS A 180 -11.03 -24.05 -28.52
C CYS A 180 -12.39 -24.08 -27.79
N SER A 181 -12.67 -25.09 -26.96
CA SER A 181 -13.86 -25.14 -26.09
C SER A 181 -13.93 -23.95 -25.14
N VAL A 182 -12.80 -23.47 -24.60
CA VAL A 182 -12.71 -22.37 -23.63
C VAL A 182 -12.52 -21.00 -24.30
N ASN A 183 -12.07 -20.96 -25.54
CA ASN A 183 -12.17 -19.77 -26.38
C ASN A 183 -13.62 -19.58 -26.85
N SER A 184 -14.36 -20.67 -27.10
CA SER A 184 -15.82 -20.65 -27.11
C SER A 184 -16.35 -20.23 -25.73
N ILE A 185 -15.93 -20.91 -24.63
CA ILE A 185 -15.95 -20.51 -23.19
C ILE A 185 -16.19 -19.01 -22.93
N ILE A 186 -15.25 -18.24 -23.50
CA ILE A 186 -14.95 -16.85 -23.19
C ILE A 186 -15.37 -15.91 -24.33
N HIS A 187 -16.01 -16.40 -25.41
CA HIS A 187 -16.57 -15.55 -26.48
C HIS A 187 -18.08 -15.70 -26.75
N ASN A 188 -18.78 -16.54 -25.99
CA ASN A 188 -20.11 -16.97 -26.36
C ASN A 188 -21.12 -16.58 -25.24
N PRO A 189 -22.17 -15.76 -25.52
CA PRO A 189 -22.70 -14.78 -24.54
C PRO A 189 -24.07 -15.02 -23.84
N ARG A 190 -24.17 -14.76 -22.52
CA ARG A 190 -25.36 -14.85 -21.62
C ARG A 190 -25.54 -16.15 -20.81
N ALA A 191 -26.40 -17.08 -21.25
CA ALA A 191 -27.05 -18.11 -20.45
C ALA A 191 -26.32 -19.45 -20.08
N LEU A 192 -25.31 -19.40 -19.18
CA LEU A 192 -25.12 -20.33 -18.05
C LEU A 192 -26.49 -20.76 -17.50
N VAL A 193 -27.45 -19.83 -17.60
CA VAL A 193 -28.89 -19.91 -17.43
C VAL A 193 -29.61 -21.13 -18.09
N ILE A 194 -29.19 -21.70 -19.24
CA ILE A 194 -29.86 -22.93 -19.77
C ILE A 194 -29.35 -24.20 -19.08
N ILE A 195 -28.04 -24.34 -18.83
CA ILE A 195 -27.51 -25.39 -17.93
C ILE A 195 -28.15 -25.25 -16.53
N TYR A 196 -28.31 -24.02 -16.07
CA TYR A 196 -28.94 -23.68 -14.80
C TYR A 196 -30.45 -23.96 -14.75
N LYS A 197 -31.16 -23.96 -15.89
CA LYS A 197 -32.61 -24.31 -15.96
C LYS A 197 -32.88 -25.79 -16.25
N GLN A 198 -32.12 -26.46 -17.11
CA GLN A 198 -32.33 -27.88 -17.43
C GLN A 198 -32.06 -28.82 -16.23
N SER A 199 -31.32 -28.36 -15.22
CA SER A 199 -31.19 -29.07 -13.94
C SER A 199 -32.44 -29.02 -13.05
N LYS A 200 -33.53 -28.33 -13.46
CA LYS A 200 -34.73 -28.11 -12.65
C LYS A 200 -36.07 -28.58 -13.25
N GLU A 201 -36.18 -28.78 -14.56
CA GLU A 201 -37.38 -29.31 -15.22
C GLU A 201 -36.96 -30.42 -16.20
N GLY A 202 -37.51 -31.63 -16.03
CA GLY A 202 -36.91 -32.84 -16.60
C GLY A 202 -37.67 -33.48 -17.77
N THR A 203 -37.21 -34.69 -18.11
CA THR A 203 -37.89 -35.73 -18.92
C THR A 203 -37.56 -35.78 -20.42
N GLN A 204 -36.59 -36.65 -20.74
CA GLN A 204 -36.70 -37.85 -21.61
C GLN A 204 -35.70 -38.03 -22.77
N HIS A 205 -35.18 -39.27 -22.81
CA HIS A 205 -34.66 -40.04 -23.95
C HIS A 205 -33.60 -39.41 -24.87
N PHE A 206 -32.36 -39.90 -24.73
CA PHE A 206 -31.45 -40.07 -25.85
C PHE A 206 -30.99 -41.53 -25.95
N ASN A 207 -31.21 -42.11 -27.13
CA ASN A 207 -30.72 -43.44 -27.48
C ASN A 207 -29.28 -43.32 -28.02
N LYS A 208 -28.55 -44.44 -28.07
CA LYS A 208 -27.21 -44.47 -28.67
C LYS A 208 -27.25 -44.06 -30.14
N ASP A 209 -26.39 -43.12 -30.53
CA ASP A 209 -25.40 -43.36 -31.58
C ASP A 209 -24.21 -42.39 -31.47
N PHE A 210 -23.03 -42.83 -31.95
CA PHE A 210 -21.75 -42.18 -31.70
C PHE A 210 -21.47 -41.01 -32.67
N VAL A 211 -21.84 -39.79 -32.28
CA VAL A 211 -21.05 -38.57 -32.57
C VAL A 211 -21.03 -37.73 -31.30
N GLN A 212 -19.84 -37.48 -30.75
CA GLN A 212 -19.67 -36.66 -29.54
C GLN A 212 -19.72 -35.18 -29.92
N ASP A 213 -20.92 -34.69 -30.20
CA ASP A 213 -21.15 -33.27 -30.45
C ASP A 213 -20.89 -32.50 -29.16
N CYS A 214 -19.90 -31.61 -29.19
CA CYS A 214 -19.34 -30.99 -28.00
C CYS A 214 -20.21 -29.80 -27.59
N GLY A 215 -20.82 -29.87 -26.41
CA GLY A 215 -21.80 -28.87 -25.94
C GLY A 215 -21.26 -27.45 -25.81
N PHE A 216 -21.40 -26.66 -26.88
CA PHE A 216 -20.98 -25.26 -26.97
C PHE A 216 -22.13 -24.26 -27.20
N GLU A 217 -23.40 -24.69 -27.31
CA GLU A 217 -24.55 -23.78 -27.42
C GLU A 217 -25.23 -23.51 -26.08
N HIS A 218 -25.25 -24.51 -25.19
CA HIS A 218 -25.27 -24.37 -23.73
C HIS A 218 -24.32 -23.25 -23.20
N LEU A 219 -23.46 -22.76 -24.08
CA LEU A 219 -22.44 -21.73 -23.97
C LEU A 219 -22.60 -20.57 -24.99
N VAL A 220 -23.56 -20.50 -25.93
CA VAL A 220 -23.84 -19.27 -26.75
C VAL A 220 -24.45 -18.13 -25.94
N LEU A 221 -23.93 -18.03 -24.72
CA LEU A 221 -24.61 -18.14 -23.45
C LEU A 221 -23.62 -18.17 -22.22
N ILE A 222 -22.51 -17.39 -22.06
CA ILE A 222 -21.69 -17.18 -20.80
C ILE A 222 -21.20 -15.73 -20.55
N ILE A 223 -20.63 -15.00 -21.53
CA ILE A 223 -19.88 -13.73 -21.23
C ILE A 223 -20.70 -12.45 -21.31
N GLU A 224 -21.80 -12.35 -22.08
CA GLU A 224 -22.67 -11.19 -21.85
C GLU A 224 -23.21 -11.18 -20.42
N MET A 225 -23.34 -12.33 -19.74
CA MET A 225 -23.58 -12.32 -18.29
C MET A 225 -22.43 -11.63 -17.54
N TRP A 226 -21.17 -11.99 -17.81
CA TRP A 226 -20.00 -11.29 -17.27
C TRP A 226 -19.91 -9.82 -17.73
N THR A 227 -20.50 -9.45 -18.87
CA THR A 227 -20.50 -8.08 -19.41
C THR A 227 -21.60 -7.24 -18.76
N ASP A 228 -22.76 -7.84 -18.50
CA ASP A 228 -23.86 -7.29 -17.71
C ASP A 228 -23.40 -7.12 -16.24
N GLU A 229 -22.68 -8.10 -15.68
CA GLU A 229 -22.00 -7.96 -14.38
C GLU A 229 -20.97 -6.81 -14.41
N LEU A 230 -20.08 -6.76 -15.40
CA LEU A 230 -19.04 -5.71 -15.50
C LEU A 230 -19.61 -4.31 -15.79
N THR A 231 -20.74 -4.19 -16.48
CA THR A 231 -21.46 -2.92 -16.65
C THR A 231 -22.25 -2.55 -15.41
N SER A 232 -22.91 -3.51 -14.74
CA SER A 232 -23.57 -3.27 -13.46
C SER A 232 -22.61 -2.80 -12.38
N LEU A 233 -21.34 -3.26 -12.37
CA LEU A 233 -20.29 -2.72 -11.49
C LEU A 233 -19.98 -1.25 -11.79
N LYS A 234 -19.98 -0.85 -13.06
CA LYS A 234 -19.80 0.56 -13.47
C LYS A 234 -21.01 1.41 -13.06
N ASP A 235 -22.22 0.88 -13.17
CA ASP A 235 -23.45 1.58 -12.77
C ASP A 235 -23.65 1.63 -11.24
N LEU A 236 -23.23 0.60 -10.51
CA LEU A 236 -23.09 0.61 -9.07
C LEU A 236 -22.09 1.68 -8.62
N CYS A 237 -20.92 1.78 -9.27
CA CYS A 237 -19.94 2.82 -9.01
C CYS A 237 -20.49 4.25 -9.24
N LYS A 238 -21.28 4.46 -10.31
CA LYS A 238 -21.99 5.74 -10.54
C LYS A 238 -23.02 6.01 -9.44
N SER A 239 -23.84 5.02 -9.11
CA SER A 239 -24.89 5.13 -8.08
C SER A 239 -24.29 5.44 -6.70
N LEU A 240 -23.16 4.80 -6.38
CA LEU A 240 -22.40 5.01 -5.15
C LEU A 240 -21.76 6.41 -5.12
N LYS A 241 -21.27 6.94 -6.25
CA LYS A 241 -20.77 8.33 -6.35
C LYS A 241 -21.88 9.38 -6.22
N ILE A 242 -23.10 9.08 -6.67
CA ILE A 242 -24.29 9.92 -6.41
C ILE A 242 -24.63 9.89 -4.93
N LEU A 243 -24.82 8.70 -4.35
CA LEU A 243 -25.12 8.51 -2.92
C LEU A 243 -24.07 9.17 -2.01
N SER A 244 -22.77 9.08 -2.37
CA SER A 244 -21.71 9.78 -1.66
C SER A 244 -21.83 11.29 -1.71
N SER A 245 -22.30 11.85 -2.83
CA SER A 245 -22.46 13.29 -2.98
C SER A 245 -23.58 13.83 -2.08
N ASP A 246 -24.55 12.98 -1.72
CA ASP A 246 -25.67 13.31 -0.86
C ASP A 246 -25.36 13.04 0.63
N LEU A 247 -24.74 11.89 0.95
CA LEU A 247 -24.43 11.48 2.33
C LEU A 247 -23.13 12.08 2.88
N VAL A 248 -22.08 12.17 2.06
CA VAL A 248 -20.74 12.59 2.50
C VAL A 248 -20.10 13.59 1.51
N PRO A 249 -20.67 14.81 1.36
CA PRO A 249 -20.28 15.77 0.31
C PRO A 249 -18.83 16.27 0.34
N TRP A 250 -18.12 16.06 1.46
CA TRP A 250 -16.72 16.45 1.67
C TRP A 250 -15.70 15.44 1.11
N HIS A 251 -16.11 14.24 0.70
CA HIS A 251 -15.24 13.30 -0.01
C HIS A 251 -15.30 13.49 -1.53
N ASP A 252 -14.18 13.92 -2.12
CA ASP A 252 -14.08 14.13 -3.57
C ASP A 252 -13.74 12.83 -4.32
N PHE A 253 -14.71 11.90 -4.37
CA PHE A 253 -14.64 10.70 -5.23
C PHE A 253 -14.86 11.02 -6.73
N LYS A 254 -15.01 12.29 -7.11
CA LYS A 254 -15.26 12.71 -8.50
C LYS A 254 -13.99 12.74 -9.36
N LYS A 255 -12.80 12.69 -8.75
CA LYS A 255 -11.50 12.73 -9.45
C LYS A 255 -11.11 11.45 -10.18
N GLN A 256 -11.87 10.36 -10.06
CA GLN A 256 -11.54 9.13 -10.75
C GLN A 256 -11.82 9.28 -12.26
N ASP A 257 -10.75 9.23 -13.06
CA ASP A 257 -10.79 9.51 -14.49
C ASP A 257 -11.68 8.50 -15.25
N LYS A 258 -12.32 8.95 -16.34
CA LYS A 258 -13.33 8.17 -17.09
C LYS A 258 -12.78 6.90 -17.73
N ASN A 259 -11.45 6.76 -17.78
CA ASN A 259 -10.72 5.64 -18.38
C ASN A 259 -10.11 4.69 -17.33
N GLU A 260 -10.24 4.96 -16.01
CA GLU A 260 -9.72 4.05 -15.00
C GLU A 260 -10.67 2.86 -14.77
N ASP A 261 -10.11 1.64 -14.76
CA ASP A 261 -10.92 0.43 -14.62
C ASP A 261 -11.57 0.31 -13.24
N VAL A 262 -12.82 -0.16 -13.20
CA VAL A 262 -13.66 -0.13 -12.01
C VAL A 262 -13.40 -1.37 -11.15
N ARG A 263 -12.42 -1.24 -10.26
CA ARG A 263 -12.03 -2.29 -9.30
C ARG A 263 -12.99 -2.35 -8.11
N VAL A 264 -13.38 -3.56 -7.72
CA VAL A 264 -14.32 -3.80 -6.61
C VAL A 264 -13.77 -3.29 -5.27
N GLU A 265 -12.45 -3.32 -5.08
CA GLU A 265 -11.78 -2.79 -3.89
C GLU A 265 -12.01 -1.28 -3.73
N ASN A 266 -12.12 -0.53 -4.83
CA ASN A 266 -12.41 0.90 -4.80
C ASN A 266 -13.88 1.16 -4.38
N LEU A 267 -14.82 0.29 -4.79
CA LEU A 267 -16.23 0.37 -4.40
C LEU A 267 -16.41 0.01 -2.93
N LEU A 268 -15.74 -1.04 -2.46
CA LEU A 268 -15.75 -1.43 -1.05
C LEU A 268 -15.23 -0.29 -0.18
N PHE A 269 -14.09 0.32 -0.54
CA PHE A 269 -13.56 1.50 0.17
C PHE A 269 -14.54 2.69 0.18
N MET A 270 -15.25 2.95 -0.91
CA MET A 270 -16.30 3.99 -0.95
C MET A 270 -17.47 3.66 -0.01
N VAL A 271 -17.91 2.39 0.06
CA VAL A 271 -18.96 1.94 0.99
C VAL A 271 -18.50 2.06 2.44
N ASP A 272 -17.31 1.54 2.76
CA ASP A 272 -16.77 1.55 4.13
C ASP A 272 -16.63 2.99 4.65
N ALA A 273 -16.09 3.90 3.83
CA ALA A 273 -15.98 5.33 4.19
C ALA A 273 -17.34 6.00 4.39
N MET A 274 -18.37 5.65 3.61
CA MET A 274 -19.73 6.17 3.82
C MET A 274 -20.38 5.60 5.08
N LEU A 275 -20.15 4.33 5.40
CA LEU A 275 -20.68 3.69 6.60
C LEU A 275 -20.04 4.25 7.87
N GLU A 276 -18.71 4.42 7.89
CA GLU A 276 -17.98 5.02 9.01
C GLU A 276 -18.52 6.43 9.32
N GLU A 277 -18.72 7.27 8.30
CA GLU A 277 -19.21 8.63 8.51
C GLU A 277 -20.71 8.71 8.83
N VAL A 278 -21.54 7.80 8.34
CA VAL A 278 -22.95 7.71 8.79
C VAL A 278 -23.04 7.25 10.25
N GLU A 279 -22.20 6.30 10.68
CA GLU A 279 -22.15 5.85 12.08
C GLU A 279 -21.59 6.93 13.03
N ASN A 280 -20.66 7.76 12.55
CA ASN A 280 -20.15 8.93 13.29
C ASN A 280 -21.23 10.02 13.42
N LYS A 281 -22.02 10.29 12.37
CA LYS A 281 -23.13 11.28 12.40
C LYS A 281 -24.19 10.96 13.45
N GLU A 282 -24.45 9.69 13.72
CA GLU A 282 -25.46 9.27 14.71
C GLU A 282 -24.99 9.50 16.16
N LYS A 283 -23.67 9.62 16.37
CA LYS A 283 -23.05 9.89 17.69
C LYS A 283 -22.78 11.39 17.89
N ASP A 284 -22.38 12.12 16.83
CA ASP A 284 -22.07 13.56 16.86
C ASP A 284 -23.23 14.45 16.38
N SER A 285 -24.37 14.39 17.08
CA SER A 285 -25.59 15.16 16.80
C SER A 285 -25.43 16.70 16.86
N ASN A 286 -24.26 17.20 17.26
CA ASN A 286 -23.91 18.63 17.34
C ASN A 286 -23.17 19.18 16.10
N MET A 287 -22.86 18.36 15.10
CA MET A 287 -22.13 18.83 13.91
C MET A 287 -23.02 19.78 13.05
N PRO A 288 -22.64 21.05 12.83
CA PRO A 288 -23.47 21.98 12.06
C PRO A 288 -23.75 21.47 10.65
N ASN A 289 -24.96 21.74 10.14
CA ASN A 289 -25.30 21.31 8.78
C ASN A 289 -24.47 22.08 7.72
N PHE A 290 -24.39 21.53 6.51
CA PHE A 290 -23.59 22.11 5.42
C PHE A 290 -23.98 23.56 5.08
N GLN A 291 -25.27 23.89 5.14
CA GLN A 291 -25.79 25.24 4.89
C GLN A 291 -25.32 26.22 5.98
N THR A 292 -25.26 25.78 7.24
CA THR A 292 -24.70 26.56 8.36
C THR A 292 -23.22 26.83 8.16
N PHE A 293 -22.42 25.82 7.79
CA PHE A 293 -21.00 26.02 7.46
C PHE A 293 -20.81 26.95 6.26
N GLN A 294 -21.62 26.80 5.21
CA GLN A 294 -21.58 27.67 4.04
C GLN A 294 -21.97 29.12 4.40
N ALA A 295 -22.95 29.32 5.29
CA ALA A 295 -23.35 30.63 5.80
C ALA A 295 -22.25 31.28 6.66
N ILE A 296 -21.56 30.51 7.51
CA ILE A 296 -20.41 30.98 8.31
C ILE A 296 -19.26 31.39 7.38
N VAL A 297 -18.91 30.55 6.39
CA VAL A 297 -17.89 30.86 5.39
C VAL A 297 -18.24 32.12 4.60
N PHE A 298 -19.49 32.25 4.16
CA PHE A 298 -19.98 33.42 3.44
C PHE A 298 -19.96 34.69 4.31
N HIS A 299 -20.28 34.57 5.60
CA HIS A 299 -20.18 35.67 6.55
C HIS A 299 -18.74 36.16 6.69
N PHE A 300 -17.75 35.27 6.85
CA PHE A 300 -16.34 35.66 6.90
C PHE A 300 -15.81 36.20 5.57
N GLN A 301 -16.27 35.69 4.42
CA GLN A 301 -15.97 36.26 3.11
C GLN A 301 -16.45 37.71 2.99
N LYS A 302 -17.64 38.02 3.55
CA LYS A 302 -18.17 39.39 3.63
C LYS A 302 -17.46 40.26 4.67
N LEU A 303 -17.15 39.72 5.85
CA LEU A 303 -16.47 40.46 6.92
C LEU A 303 -15.06 40.91 6.52
N PHE A 304 -14.37 40.12 5.68
CA PHE A 304 -13.01 40.41 5.22
C PHE A 304 -12.93 40.93 3.77
N ASP A 305 -14.07 41.17 3.11
CA ASP A 305 -14.17 41.57 1.69
C ASP A 305 -13.33 40.72 0.72
N VAL A 306 -13.38 39.38 0.89
CA VAL A 306 -12.64 38.42 0.05
C VAL A 306 -13.57 37.58 -0.82
N PRO A 307 -13.30 37.44 -2.14
CA PRO A 307 -14.19 36.74 -3.07
C PRO A 307 -14.06 35.20 -3.02
N SER A 308 -13.15 34.64 -2.21
CA SER A 308 -12.94 33.20 -2.12
C SER A 308 -12.53 32.76 -0.71
N LEU A 309 -12.80 31.49 -0.38
CA LEU A 309 -12.41 30.87 0.90
C LEU A 309 -10.91 30.97 1.16
N ASN A 310 -10.08 30.84 0.12
CA ASN A 310 -8.63 30.93 0.20
C ASN A 310 -8.14 32.32 0.67
N GLY A 311 -8.95 33.37 0.52
CA GLY A 311 -8.65 34.72 1.03
C GLY A 311 -9.01 34.92 2.51
N VAL A 312 -9.92 34.10 3.06
CA VAL A 312 -10.40 34.24 4.44
C VAL A 312 -9.29 33.94 5.44
N TYR A 313 -8.58 32.82 5.27
CA TYR A 313 -7.55 32.38 6.22
C TYR A 313 -6.35 33.35 6.31
N PRO A 314 -5.74 33.83 5.21
CA PRO A 314 -4.67 34.84 5.29
C PRO A 314 -5.11 36.13 5.98
N ARG A 315 -6.34 36.60 5.72
CA ARG A 315 -6.84 37.86 6.27
C ARG A 315 -7.23 37.75 7.74
N MET A 316 -7.78 36.61 8.14
CA MET A 316 -8.01 36.25 9.55
C MET A 316 -6.68 36.16 10.32
N ASN A 317 -5.65 35.52 9.74
CA ASN A 317 -4.33 35.42 10.36
C ASN A 317 -3.67 36.81 10.53
N GLU A 318 -3.85 37.73 9.58
CA GLU A 318 -3.40 39.12 9.73
C GLU A 318 -4.11 39.85 10.88
N VAL A 319 -5.40 39.63 11.07
CA VAL A 319 -6.15 40.19 12.22
C VAL A 319 -5.61 39.66 13.54
N TYR A 320 -5.41 38.35 13.68
CA TYR A 320 -4.80 37.76 14.87
C TYR A 320 -3.35 38.23 15.12
N THR A 321 -2.57 38.41 14.05
CA THR A 321 -1.20 38.98 14.13
C THR A 321 -1.23 40.42 14.65
N ARG A 322 -2.20 41.24 14.20
CA ARG A 322 -2.37 42.63 14.67
C ARG A 322 -2.91 42.74 16.10
N LEU A 323 -3.72 41.78 16.54
CA LEU A 323 -4.24 41.69 17.91
C LEU A 323 -3.22 41.13 18.91
N GLY A 324 -2.13 40.51 18.43
CA GLY A 324 -1.12 39.87 19.28
C GLY A 324 -1.58 38.54 19.89
N GLU A 325 -2.69 37.97 19.40
CA GLU A 325 -3.33 36.76 19.94
C GLU A 325 -2.83 35.46 19.29
N MET A 326 -1.74 35.49 18.52
CA MET A 326 -1.05 34.26 18.11
C MET A 326 -0.40 33.60 19.33
N MET A 327 -1.11 32.68 19.98
CA MET A 327 -0.50 31.73 20.90
C MET A 327 0.48 30.83 20.13
N LEU A 328 1.76 30.90 20.53
CA LEU A 328 2.89 30.09 20.05
C LEU A 328 2.84 28.64 20.55
#